data_AF-P54251-F1
#
_entry.id   AF-P54251-F1
#
_cell.length_a   1.000
_cell.length_b   1.000
_cell.length_c   1.000
_cell.angle_alpha   90.00
_cell.angle_beta   90.00
_cell.angle_gamma   90.00
#
_symmetry.space_group_name_H-M   'P 1'
#
loop_
_entity.id
_entity.type
_entity.pdbx_description
1 polymer ?
#
loop_
_entity_poly.entity_id
_entity_poly.type
_entity_poly.pdbx_seq_one_letter_code
_entity_poly.pdbx_strand_id
1 'polypeptide(L)'
;AIFKSYCEIIVTHFPFDEQNCSMKLGTWTYDSSVVVINPESDQPDLSNFMESGEWVIKEARGWKHNVTYACCLTTHYLDITYHF
;
A
#
# COMPACT_ATOMS: atom_id res chain seq x y z
N ALA A 1 -5.42 -5.61 14.56
CA ALA A 1 -6.03 -6.10 13.30
C ALA A 1 -4.99 -6.94 12.57
N ILE A 2 -5.41 -7.85 11.68
CA ILE A 2 -4.49 -8.64 10.83
C ILE A 2 -4.92 -8.44 9.38
N PHE A 3 -3.99 -8.04 8.52
CA PHE A 3 -4.22 -7.84 7.09
C PHE A 3 -3.55 -8.96 6.28
N LYS A 4 -4.23 -9.42 5.23
CA LYS A 4 -3.68 -10.34 4.23
C LYS A 4 -3.74 -9.65 2.88
N SER A 5 -2.59 -9.26 2.34
CA SER A 5 -2.47 -8.68 1.00
C SER A 5 -2.12 -9.75 -0.03
N TYR A 6 -2.42 -9.45 -1.28
CA TYR A 6 -1.87 -10.17 -2.42
C TYR A 6 -0.61 -9.44 -2.89
N CYS A 7 0.48 -10.17 -3.07
CA CYS A 7 1.73 -9.66 -3.61
C CYS A 7 2.20 -10.60 -4.73
N GLU A 8 2.60 -10.03 -5.86
CA GLU A 8 3.28 -10.78 -6.90
C GLU A 8 4.72 -11.02 -6.46
N ILE A 9 5.05 -12.27 -6.16
CA ILE A 9 6.39 -12.66 -5.71
C ILE A 9 7.26 -13.01 -6.91
N ILE A 10 8.38 -12.32 -7.05
CA ILE A 10 9.33 -12.52 -8.15
C ILE A 10 10.48 -13.39 -7.67
N VAL A 11 10.49 -14.67 -8.05
CA VAL A 11 11.47 -15.66 -7.57
C VAL A 11 12.69 -15.83 -8.48
N THR A 12 13.01 -14.84 -9.32
CA THR A 12 14.10 -14.95 -10.31
C THR A 12 15.48 -15.16 -9.69
N HIS A 13 15.72 -14.64 -8.49
CA HIS A 13 17.04 -14.64 -7.82
C HIS A 13 17.07 -15.42 -6.50
N PHE A 14 16.10 -16.31 -6.28
CA PHE A 14 15.99 -17.07 -5.04
C PHE A 14 17.31 -17.79 -4.69
N PRO A 15 17.79 -17.76 -3.43
CA PRO A 15 17.14 -17.21 -2.23
C PRO A 15 17.48 -15.74 -1.91
N PHE A 16 18.10 -15.03 -2.85
CA PHE A 16 18.54 -13.64 -2.69
C PHE A 16 17.65 -12.66 -3.48
N ASP A 17 16.38 -13.00 -3.58
CA ASP A 17 15.36 -12.18 -4.21
C ASP A 17 14.97 -10.97 -3.36
N GLU A 18 14.58 -9.90 -4.04
CA GLU A 18 13.98 -8.72 -3.44
C GLU A 18 12.52 -8.67 -3.86
N GLN A 19 11.65 -8.31 -2.92
CA GLN A 19 10.22 -8.19 -3.15
C GLN A 19 9.79 -6.74 -2.94
N ASN A 20 8.76 -6.32 -3.68
CA ASN A 20 8.11 -5.03 -3.52
C ASN A 20 6.61 -5.28 -3.41
N CYS A 21 6.16 -5.45 -2.17
CA CYS A 21 4.78 -5.82 -1.89
C CYS A 21 3.94 -4.59 -1.55
N SER A 22 2.80 -4.44 -2.22
CA SER A 22 1.90 -3.31 -2.03
C SER A 22 0.71 -3.63 -1.13
N MET A 23 0.26 -2.65 -0.35
CA MET A 23 -1.02 -2.64 0.35
C MET A 23 -1.79 -1.38 -0.01
N LYS A 24 -2.91 -1.56 -0.71
CA LYS A 24 -3.79 -0.47 -1.15
C LYS A 24 -4.98 -0.32 -0.20
N LEU A 25 -5.08 0.83 0.46
CA LEU A 25 -6.16 1.17 1.40
C LEU A 25 -6.98 2.32 0.83
N GLY A 26 -8.30 2.26 0.96
CA GLY A 26 -9.19 3.29 0.44
C GLY A 26 -10.61 3.14 0.93
N THR A 27 -11.43 4.15 0.69
CA THR A 27 -12.88 4.05 0.91
C THR A 27 -13.50 3.14 -0.13
N TRP A 28 -14.39 2.25 0.30
CA TRP A 28 -15.05 1.31 -0.62
C TRP A 28 -16.22 1.94 -1.36
N THR A 29 -17.06 2.70 -0.66
CA THR A 29 -18.34 3.22 -1.20
C THR A 29 -18.35 4.71 -1.50
N TYR A 30 -17.45 5.48 -0.86
CA TYR A 30 -17.44 6.93 -0.96
C TYR A 30 -16.35 7.41 -1.91
N ASP A 31 -16.69 8.39 -2.73
CA ASP A 31 -15.75 9.14 -3.55
C ASP A 31 -15.14 10.34 -2.77
N SER A 32 -14.18 11.00 -3.41
CA SER A 32 -13.37 12.07 -2.81
C SER A 32 -14.17 13.33 -2.46
N SER A 33 -15.38 13.50 -2.98
CA SER A 33 -16.25 14.64 -2.64
C SER A 33 -16.94 14.45 -1.29
N VAL A 34 -17.12 13.20 -0.84
CA VAL A 34 -17.77 12.87 0.43
C VAL A 34 -16.75 12.56 1.52
N VAL A 35 -15.72 11.77 1.20
CA VAL A 35 -14.69 11.36 2.18
C VAL A 35 -13.29 11.58 1.60
N VAL A 36 -12.50 12.37 2.33
CA VAL A 36 -11.08 12.60 2.00
C VAL A 36 -10.21 11.88 3.02
N ILE A 37 -9.36 10.97 2.52
CA ILE A 37 -8.31 10.31 3.30
C ILE A 37 -6.93 10.92 2.98
N ASN A 38 -6.06 10.97 3.99
CA ASN A 38 -4.67 11.40 3.87
C ASN A 38 -3.78 10.45 4.68
N PRO A 39 -2.56 10.11 4.21
CA PRO A 39 -1.59 9.40 5.04
C PRO A 39 -1.15 10.31 6.19
N GLU A 40 -0.89 9.72 7.36
CA GLU A 40 -0.36 10.44 8.51
C GLU A 40 1.09 10.89 8.27
N SER A 41 1.87 10.05 7.57
CA SER A 41 3.25 10.27 7.20
C SER A 41 3.58 9.60 5.86
N ASP A 42 4.64 10.05 5.21
CA ASP A 42 5.14 9.45 3.96
C ASP A 42 5.63 8.01 4.16
N GLN A 43 5.99 7.62 5.37
CA GLN A 43 6.46 6.27 5.72
C GLN A 43 5.55 5.68 6.80
N PRO A 44 5.30 4.35 6.79
CA PRO A 44 4.59 3.71 7.89
C PRO A 44 5.45 3.75 9.17
N ASP A 45 4.79 3.78 10.33
CA ASP A 45 5.48 3.71 11.61
C ASP A 45 6.04 2.29 11.85
N LEU A 46 7.36 2.18 11.90
CA LEU A 46 8.10 0.96 12.21
C LEU A 46 8.73 0.97 13.61
N SER A 47 8.40 1.94 14.48
CA SER A 47 9.01 2.09 15.81
C SER A 47 8.85 0.87 16.72
N ASN A 48 7.76 0.11 16.54
CA ASN A 48 7.46 -1.13 17.27
C ASN A 48 7.46 -2.36 16.34
N PHE A 49 8.17 -2.30 15.22
CA PHE A 49 8.27 -3.41 14.28
C PHE A 49 9.04 -4.58 14.90
N MET A 50 8.47 -5.78 14.80
CA MET A 50 9.15 -7.02 15.19
C MET A 50 9.91 -7.56 13.98
N GLU A 51 11.22 -7.67 14.11
CA GLU A 51 12.08 -8.18 13.04
C GLU A 51 11.68 -9.60 12.62
N SER A 52 11.68 -9.84 11.31
CA SER A 52 11.51 -11.16 10.74
C SER A 52 12.87 -11.88 10.66
N GLY A 53 12.89 -13.18 10.94
CA GLY A 53 14.09 -14.01 10.79
C GLY A 53 14.41 -14.37 9.34
N GLU A 54 13.49 -14.11 8.40
CA GLU A 54 13.59 -14.50 6.99
C GLU A 54 13.69 -13.29 6.04
N TRP A 55 13.08 -12.17 6.41
CA TRP A 55 12.94 -11.00 5.54
C TRP A 55 13.46 -9.74 6.23
N VAL A 56 14.15 -8.88 5.46
CA VAL A 56 14.60 -7.57 5.92
C VAL A 56 13.85 -6.50 5.14
N ILE A 57 13.16 -5.59 5.84
CA ILE A 57 12.53 -4.44 5.21
C ILE A 57 13.64 -3.46 4.76
N LYS A 58 13.75 -3.23 3.46
CA LYS A 58 14.74 -2.30 2.88
C LYS A 58 14.22 -0.87 2.81
N GLU A 59 12.99 -0.69 2.36
CA GLU A 59 12.29 0.59 2.27
C GLU A 59 10.81 0.35 2.57
N ALA A 60 10.17 1.29 3.26
CA ALA A 60 8.73 1.28 3.45
C ALA A 60 8.18 2.68 3.22
N ARG A 61 7.26 2.84 2.26
CA ARG A 61 6.77 4.16 1.87
C ARG A 61 5.32 4.11 1.38
N GLY A 62 4.56 5.16 1.69
CA GLY A 62 3.17 5.34 1.31
C GLY A 62 2.97 6.51 0.35
N TRP A 63 2.04 6.35 -0.59
CA TRP A 63 1.62 7.41 -1.50
C TRP A 63 0.11 7.51 -1.54
N LYS A 64 -0.40 8.75 -1.54
CA LYS A 64 -1.81 9.03 -1.80
C LYS A 64 -2.04 9.15 -3.30
N HIS A 65 -3.08 8.49 -3.79
CA HIS A 65 -3.52 8.59 -5.18
C HIS A 65 -4.92 9.19 -5.28
N ASN A 66 -5.15 9.91 -6.36
CA ASN A 66 -6.48 10.29 -6.82
C ASN A 66 -6.74 9.58 -8.15
N VAL A 67 -7.59 8.56 -8.10
CA VAL A 67 -7.83 7.63 -9.21
C VAL A 67 -9.22 7.85 -9.77
N THR A 68 -9.32 7.93 -11.10
CA THR A 68 -10.58 7.82 -11.82
C THR A 68 -10.63 6.45 -12.50
N TYR A 69 -11.80 5.82 -12.49
CA TYR A 69 -12.00 4.52 -13.12
C TYR A 69 -12.76 4.68 -14.43
N ALA A 70 -12.55 3.75 -15.38
CA ALA A 70 -13.18 3.80 -16.70
C ALA A 70 -14.72 3.79 -16.64
N CYS A 71 -15.32 3.23 -15.59
CA CYS A 71 -16.76 3.27 -15.37
C CYS A 71 -17.29 4.65 -14.97
N CYS A 72 -16.46 5.52 -14.36
CA CYS A 72 -16.88 6.77 -13.74
C CYS A 72 -15.81 7.87 -13.94
N LEU A 73 -15.74 8.44 -15.15
CA LEU A 73 -14.70 9.42 -15.51
C LEU A 73 -14.79 10.75 -14.74
N THR A 74 -15.97 11.07 -14.19
CA THR A 74 -16.21 12.29 -13.41
C THR A 74 -16.02 12.10 -11.92
N THR A 75 -15.83 10.86 -11.45
CA THR A 75 -15.79 10.53 -10.03
C THR A 75 -14.38 10.13 -9.64
N HIS A 76 -13.88 10.80 -8.61
CA HIS A 76 -12.53 10.64 -8.10
C HIS A 76 -12.55 9.78 -6.84
N TYR A 77 -11.74 8.73 -6.81
CA TYR A 77 -11.57 7.86 -5.65
C TYR A 77 -10.18 8.04 -5.08
N LEU A 78 -10.09 8.11 -3.76
CA LEU A 78 -8.82 8.26 -3.05
C LEU A 78 -8.37 6.93 -2.48
N ASP A 79 -7.09 6.64 -2.65
CA ASP A 79 -6.42 5.53 -1.99
C ASP A 79 -5.05 5.94 -1.46
N ILE A 80 -4.56 5.17 -0.50
CA ILE A 80 -3.19 5.23 0.01
C ILE A 80 -2.59 3.85 -0.25
N THR A 81 -1.52 3.80 -1.04
CA THR A 81 -0.81 2.56 -1.30
C THR A 81 0.55 2.59 -0.62
N TYR A 82 0.79 1.63 0.27
CA TYR A 82 2.08 1.41 0.92
C TYR A 82 2.84 0.32 0.19
N HIS A 83 4.14 0.52 -0.02
CA HIS A 83 5.07 -0.48 -0.53
C HIS A 83 6.10 -0.84 0.54
N PHE A 84 6.46 -2.12 0.60
CA PHE A 84 7.43 -2.74 1.52
C PHE A 84 8.35 -3.67 0.75
#